data_AF-A0A511DQT4-F1
#
_entry.id   AF-A0A511DQT4-F1
#
_cell.length_a   1.000
_cell.length_b   1.000
_cell.length_c   1.000
_cell.angle_alpha   90.00
_cell.angle_beta   90.00
_cell.angle_gamma   90.00
#
_symmetry.space_group_name_H-M   'P 1'
#
loop_
_entity.id
_entity.type
_entity.pdbx_description
1 polymer ?
#
loop_
_entity_poly.entity_id
_entity_poly.type
_entity_poly.pdbx_seq_one_letter_code
_entity_poly.pdbx_strand_id
1 'polypeptide(L)'
;METNWPGEPRSIWDAADGTHRDLWVPSSDDLPAFHTPQDVLRNYALSTPWWARALLFLLLGTILAVVAWAGFSGMDWESYGWVKRAVVAGCGAVVVIGCLWWLYRFIAHEFRWHRERPEIAQLAAQKLTANTMGIWGLFVGIVRLKDRVSGVNDTPDDIVFLFDMRVPRDTLQRQRAAATAWIEKIAAAEPDTNMPSALSDVFDRRRSVHCADVFGEPMRGVWMVRKGSVLPFETLGLAMVDPQTAEEFSAEDVIFLRRTPKYLRRRSRIAKV
;
A
#
# COMPACT_ATOMS: atom_id res chain seq x y z
N MET A 1 -1.16 28.91 5.50
CA MET A 1 -0.09 28.83 4.48
C MET A 1 -0.67 28.11 3.29
N GLU A 2 -0.88 28.82 2.17
CA GLU A 2 -1.26 28.16 0.91
C GLU A 2 -0.07 27.29 0.48
N THR A 3 -0.32 25.99 0.32
CA THR A 3 0.67 25.09 -0.26
C THR A 3 0.59 25.29 -1.77
N ASN A 4 1.67 25.73 -2.40
CA ASN A 4 1.73 25.81 -3.86
C ASN A 4 1.80 24.40 -4.43
N TRP A 5 0.71 23.95 -5.05
CA TRP A 5 0.63 22.64 -5.68
C TRP A 5 1.17 22.69 -7.11
N PRO A 6 2.02 21.74 -7.52
CA PRO A 6 2.53 21.70 -8.90
C PRO A 6 1.39 21.54 -9.91
N GLY A 7 1.53 22.08 -11.11
CA GLY A 7 0.58 21.86 -12.21
C GLY A 7 -0.79 22.54 -12.08
N GLU A 8 -1.02 23.43 -11.10
CA GLU A 8 -2.29 24.18 -10.92
C GLU A 8 -3.54 23.28 -10.86
N PRO A 9 -3.71 22.44 -9.82
CA PRO A 9 -4.79 21.45 -9.75
C PRO A 9 -6.21 22.03 -9.87
N ARG A 10 -6.45 23.25 -9.37
CA ARG A 10 -7.77 23.90 -9.48
C ARG A 10 -8.19 24.17 -10.92
N SER A 11 -7.28 24.67 -11.76
CA SER A 11 -7.59 24.94 -13.18
C SER A 11 -7.86 23.65 -13.96
N ILE A 12 -7.27 22.53 -13.53
CA ILE A 12 -7.53 21.21 -14.11
C ILE A 12 -8.93 20.71 -13.76
N TRP A 13 -9.38 20.91 -12.52
CA TRP A 13 -10.75 20.58 -12.13
C TRP A 13 -11.79 21.32 -12.98
N ASP A 14 -11.55 22.60 -13.26
CA ASP A 14 -12.43 23.41 -14.10
C ASP A 14 -12.47 22.90 -15.55
N ALA A 15 -11.35 22.35 -16.05
CA ALA A 15 -11.24 21.76 -17.39
C ALA A 15 -11.63 20.28 -17.48
N ALA A 16 -11.90 19.60 -16.36
CA ALA A 16 -12.12 18.15 -16.29
C ALA A 16 -13.37 17.66 -17.05
N ASP A 17 -14.32 18.55 -17.34
CA ASP A 17 -15.53 18.20 -18.09
C ASP A 17 -15.25 17.81 -19.55
N GLY A 18 -14.13 18.24 -20.12
CA GLY A 18 -13.74 17.96 -21.51
C GLY A 18 -12.70 16.86 -21.70
N THR A 19 -12.13 16.32 -20.63
CA THR A 19 -11.00 15.37 -20.67
C THR A 19 -11.35 14.05 -20.01
N HIS A 20 -10.93 12.92 -20.60
CA HIS A 20 -10.93 11.60 -19.96
C HIS A 20 -12.27 11.10 -19.37
N ARG A 21 -13.43 11.57 -19.88
CA ARG A 21 -14.76 11.09 -19.44
C ARG A 21 -15.04 9.61 -19.80
N ASP A 22 -14.25 9.03 -20.69
CA ASP A 22 -14.32 7.60 -21.06
C ASP A 22 -13.67 6.68 -20.01
N LEU A 23 -12.99 7.25 -19.00
CA LEU A 23 -12.39 6.50 -17.91
C LEU A 23 -13.46 5.74 -17.10
N TRP A 24 -13.31 4.41 -17.06
CA TRP A 24 -14.19 3.53 -16.29
C TRP A 24 -14.12 3.86 -14.79
N VAL A 25 -15.25 3.96 -14.10
CA VAL A 25 -15.26 4.03 -12.63
C VAL A 25 -15.95 2.79 -12.04
N PRO A 26 -15.41 2.19 -10.96
CA PRO A 26 -16.05 1.14 -10.20
C PRO A 26 -17.36 1.66 -9.62
N SER A 27 -18.32 0.75 -9.53
CA SER A 27 -19.53 0.90 -8.74
C SER A 27 -19.47 0.02 -7.49
N SER A 28 -20.35 0.26 -6.53
CA SER A 28 -20.55 -0.64 -5.39
C SER A 28 -20.76 -2.10 -5.84
N ASP A 29 -21.51 -2.28 -6.92
CA ASP A 29 -21.93 -3.59 -7.43
C ASP A 29 -20.80 -4.33 -8.15
N ASP A 30 -19.76 -3.60 -8.57
CA ASP A 30 -18.58 -4.19 -9.20
C ASP A 30 -17.70 -4.94 -8.18
N LEU A 31 -17.84 -4.65 -6.89
CA LEU A 31 -16.97 -5.17 -5.84
C LEU A 31 -17.52 -6.43 -5.16
N PRO A 32 -16.65 -7.35 -4.71
CA PRO A 32 -17.08 -8.54 -4.02
C PRO A 32 -17.88 -8.23 -2.75
N ALA A 33 -18.71 -9.18 -2.31
CA ALA A 33 -19.46 -9.05 -1.06
C ALA A 33 -18.53 -8.81 0.14
N PHE A 34 -19.04 -8.07 1.12
CA PHE A 34 -18.34 -7.68 2.36
C PHE A 34 -19.27 -7.59 3.58
N HIS A 35 -20.54 -8.02 3.45
CA HIS A 35 -21.54 -7.89 4.52
C HIS A 35 -21.30 -8.82 5.71
N THR A 36 -20.67 -9.98 5.47
CA THR A 36 -20.33 -10.92 6.52
C THR A 36 -18.83 -10.97 6.79
N PRO A 37 -18.39 -11.36 7.99
CA PRO A 37 -16.98 -11.57 8.29
C PRO A 37 -16.32 -12.59 7.34
N GLN A 38 -17.09 -13.58 6.90
CA GLN A 38 -16.65 -14.61 5.95
C GLN A 38 -16.39 -14.02 4.56
N ASP A 39 -17.28 -13.12 4.10
CA ASP A 39 -17.09 -12.41 2.83
C ASP A 39 -15.84 -11.53 2.87
N VAL A 40 -15.66 -10.79 3.97
CA VAL A 40 -14.48 -9.95 4.19
C VAL A 40 -13.19 -10.79 4.15
N LEU A 41 -13.15 -11.91 4.87
CA LEU A 41 -11.99 -12.80 4.90
C LEU A 41 -11.67 -13.46 3.56
N ARG A 42 -12.71 -13.75 2.77
CA ARG A 42 -12.61 -14.38 1.46
C ARG A 42 -12.06 -13.42 0.41
N ASN A 43 -12.57 -12.19 0.39
CA ASN A 43 -12.36 -11.26 -0.72
C ASN A 43 -11.32 -10.18 -0.41
N TYR A 44 -11.09 -9.85 0.86
CA TYR A 44 -10.26 -8.73 1.28
C TYR A 44 -9.04 -9.15 2.10
N ALA A 45 -8.01 -8.32 2.04
CA ALA A 45 -6.79 -8.43 2.83
C ALA A 45 -6.92 -7.51 4.05
N LEU A 46 -7.11 -8.11 5.22
CA LEU A 46 -7.31 -7.42 6.52
C LEU A 46 -6.00 -6.98 7.19
N SER A 47 -4.85 -7.06 6.53
CA SER A 47 -3.57 -6.72 7.17
C SER A 47 -2.60 -5.97 6.28
N THR A 48 -1.99 -4.96 6.90
CA THR A 48 -0.69 -4.37 6.59
C THR A 48 0.39 -5.44 6.36
N PRO A 49 1.37 -5.20 5.48
CA PRO A 49 2.33 -6.21 5.03
C PRO A 49 3.44 -6.49 6.04
N TRP A 50 3.10 -6.81 7.30
CA TRP A 50 4.05 -7.28 8.30
C TRP A 50 4.69 -8.61 7.86
N TRP A 51 3.92 -9.46 7.17
CA TRP A 51 4.40 -10.72 6.59
C TRP A 51 5.45 -10.47 5.50
N ALA A 52 5.35 -9.40 4.71
CA ALA A 52 6.35 -9.05 3.70
C ALA A 52 7.66 -8.58 4.33
N ARG A 53 7.57 -7.79 5.42
CA ARG A 53 8.73 -7.42 6.25
C ARG A 53 9.34 -8.65 6.92
N ALA A 54 8.51 -9.55 7.46
CA ALA A 54 8.96 -10.79 8.07
C ALA A 54 9.64 -11.73 7.06
N LEU A 55 9.12 -11.83 5.82
CA LEU A 55 9.73 -12.64 4.75
C LEU A 55 11.13 -12.16 4.39
N LEU A 56 11.34 -10.84 4.35
CA LEU A 56 12.65 -10.21 4.14
C LEU A 56 13.65 -10.57 5.25
N PHE A 57 13.22 -10.52 6.51
CA PHE A 57 14.07 -10.95 7.64
C PHE A 57 14.33 -12.46 7.63
N LEU A 58 13.36 -13.27 7.19
CA LEU A 58 13.52 -14.72 7.03
C LEU A 58 14.55 -15.05 5.94
N LEU A 59 14.46 -14.38 4.79
CA LEU A 59 15.42 -14.50 3.69
C LEU A 59 16.81 -14.04 4.11
N LEU A 60 16.92 -12.90 4.79
CA LEU A 60 18.18 -12.38 5.31
C LEU A 60 18.81 -13.35 6.33
N GLY A 61 18.00 -13.86 7.27
CA GLY A 61 18.44 -14.85 8.25
C GLY A 61 18.90 -16.16 7.60
N THR A 62 18.20 -16.62 6.56
CA THR A 62 18.58 -17.81 5.80
C THR A 62 19.88 -17.60 5.03
N ILE A 63 20.06 -16.45 4.37
CA ILE A 63 21.30 -16.09 3.67
C ILE A 63 22.46 -16.05 4.67
N LEU A 64 22.28 -15.39 5.82
CA LEU A 64 23.30 -15.33 6.88
C LEU A 64 23.66 -16.71 7.43
N ALA A 65 22.66 -17.59 7.62
CA ALA A 65 22.88 -18.96 8.05
C ALA A 65 23.62 -19.80 6.99
N VAL A 66 23.29 -19.62 5.71
CA VAL A 66 23.98 -20.31 4.59
C VAL A 66 25.41 -19.80 4.43
N VAL A 67 25.65 -18.49 4.55
CA VAL A 67 27.00 -17.90 4.50
C VAL A 67 27.84 -18.37 5.69
N ALA A 68 27.26 -18.39 6.90
CA ALA A 68 27.91 -18.95 8.07
C ALA A 68 28.22 -20.44 7.87
N TRP A 69 27.26 -21.24 7.41
CA TRP A 69 27.44 -22.67 7.17
C TRP A 69 28.50 -22.95 6.08
N ALA A 70 28.44 -22.26 4.94
CA ALA A 70 29.40 -22.38 3.85
C ALA A 70 30.82 -22.02 4.32
N GLY A 71 30.95 -20.92 5.06
CA GLY A 71 32.21 -20.52 5.69
C GLY A 71 32.75 -21.56 6.68
N PHE A 72 31.88 -22.28 7.39
CA PHE A 72 32.25 -23.35 8.33
C PHE A 72 32.59 -24.68 7.65
N SER A 73 31.95 -25.00 6.53
CA SER A 73 32.13 -26.27 5.81
C SER A 73 33.45 -26.38 5.04
N GLY A 74 34.09 -25.24 4.73
CA GLY A 74 35.40 -25.17 4.08
C GLY A 74 36.59 -25.01 5.03
N MET A 75 36.35 -24.99 6.36
CA MET A 75 37.43 -24.85 7.34
C MET A 75 38.04 -26.22 7.68
N ASP A 76 39.37 -26.33 7.53
CA ASP A 76 40.13 -27.47 8.04
C ASP A 76 40.23 -27.39 9.57
N TRP A 77 39.22 -27.94 10.25
CA TRP A 77 39.06 -27.85 11.69
C TRP A 77 40.30 -28.34 12.45
N GLU A 78 41.05 -29.30 11.91
CA GLU A 78 42.25 -29.85 12.53
C GLU A 78 43.37 -28.80 12.70
N SER A 79 43.46 -27.83 11.78
CA SER A 79 44.45 -26.74 11.80
C SER A 79 44.17 -25.64 12.82
N TYR A 80 42.97 -25.58 13.40
CA TYR A 80 42.56 -24.57 14.38
C TYR A 80 42.80 -25.04 15.82
N GLY A 81 43.54 -24.25 16.61
CA GLY A 81 43.65 -24.46 18.06
C GLY A 81 42.30 -24.36 18.80
N TRP A 82 42.19 -25.05 19.93
CA TRP A 82 40.92 -25.25 20.68
C TRP A 82 40.13 -23.96 20.97
N VAL A 83 40.82 -22.84 21.21
CA VAL A 83 40.20 -21.53 21.45
C VAL A 83 39.42 -21.03 20.23
N LYS A 84 39.99 -21.15 19.03
CA LYS A 84 39.31 -20.70 17.79
C LYS A 84 38.10 -21.57 17.49
N ARG A 85 38.18 -22.89 17.74
CA ARG A 85 37.04 -23.80 17.58
C ARG A 85 35.89 -23.45 18.52
N ALA A 86 36.20 -23.12 19.78
CA ALA A 86 35.19 -22.73 20.76
C ALA A 86 34.50 -21.41 20.40
N VAL A 87 35.24 -20.41 19.92
CA VAL A 87 34.66 -19.12 19.46
C VAL A 87 33.75 -19.32 18.25
N VAL A 88 34.21 -20.10 17.27
CA VAL A 88 33.46 -20.40 16.04
C VAL A 88 32.17 -21.18 16.36
N ALA A 89 32.24 -22.20 17.22
CA ALA A 89 31.06 -22.92 17.70
C ALA A 89 30.09 -22.01 18.49
N GLY A 90 30.61 -21.12 19.33
CA GLY A 90 29.82 -20.14 20.07
C GLY A 90 29.06 -19.17 19.15
N CYS A 91 29.73 -18.61 18.15
CA CYS A 91 29.10 -17.74 17.15
C CYS A 91 28.04 -18.49 16.34
N GLY A 92 28.32 -19.73 15.92
CA GLY A 92 27.34 -20.59 15.24
C GLY A 92 26.10 -20.86 16.09
N ALA A 93 26.29 -21.16 17.38
CA ALA A 93 25.20 -21.36 18.33
C ALA A 93 24.35 -20.09 18.50
N VAL A 94 24.97 -18.91 18.59
CA VAL A 94 24.23 -17.62 18.67
C VAL A 94 23.38 -17.38 17.43
N VAL A 95 23.90 -17.66 16.23
CA VAL A 95 23.14 -17.53 14.97
C VAL A 95 21.96 -18.50 14.95
N VAL A 96 22.18 -19.77 15.31
CA VAL A 96 21.12 -20.79 15.34
C VAL A 96 20.06 -20.47 16.39
N ILE A 97 20.45 -20.09 17.61
CA ILE A 97 19.52 -19.71 18.69
C ILE A 97 18.73 -18.46 18.27
N GLY A 98 19.38 -17.47 17.66
CA GLY A 98 18.72 -16.27 17.13
C GLY A 98 17.68 -16.62 16.06
N CYS A 99 18.03 -17.50 15.12
CA CYS A 99 17.12 -17.98 14.08
C CYS A 99 15.92 -18.75 14.67
N LEU A 100 16.16 -19.66 15.62
CA LEU A 100 15.10 -20.44 16.28
C LEU A 100 14.17 -19.56 17.14
N TRP A 101 14.71 -18.60 17.89
CA TRP A 101 13.92 -17.66 18.68
C TRP A 101 13.06 -16.76 17.78
N TRP A 102 13.61 -16.33 16.64
CA TRP A 102 12.86 -15.55 15.66
C TRP A 102 11.75 -16.39 15.00
N LEU A 103 12.05 -17.63 14.60
CA LEU A 103 11.05 -18.57 14.07
C LEU A 103 9.93 -18.82 15.09
N TYR A 104 10.26 -19.00 16.37
CA TYR A 104 9.28 -19.11 17.44
C TYR A 104 8.38 -17.86 17.53
N ARG A 105 8.97 -16.66 17.48
CA ARG A 105 8.17 -15.42 17.47
C ARG A 105 7.30 -15.29 16.23
N PHE A 106 7.77 -15.70 15.07
CA PHE A 106 6.98 -15.75 13.84
C PHE A 106 5.77 -16.66 14.00
N ILE A 107 5.98 -17.91 14.45
CA ILE A 107 4.92 -18.89 14.67
C ILE A 107 3.93 -18.39 15.72
N ALA A 108 4.41 -17.86 16.85
CA ALA A 108 3.55 -17.35 17.91
C ALA A 108 2.68 -16.17 17.44
N HIS A 109 3.25 -15.28 16.61
CA HIS A 109 2.51 -14.16 16.04
C HIS A 109 1.49 -14.63 15.00
N GLU A 110 1.85 -15.57 14.14
CA GLU A 110 0.94 -16.17 13.15
C GLU A 110 -0.21 -16.91 13.83
N PHE A 111 0.06 -17.62 14.92
CA PHE A 111 -0.95 -18.32 15.71
C PHE A 111 -1.90 -17.34 16.41
N ARG A 112 -1.35 -16.28 17.02
CA ARG A 112 -2.14 -15.20 17.61
C ARG A 112 -3.00 -14.51 16.55
N TRP A 113 -2.42 -14.23 15.39
CA TRP A 113 -3.14 -13.60 14.29
C TRP A 113 -4.25 -14.51 13.76
N HIS A 114 -4.01 -15.80 13.56
CA HIS A 114 -5.04 -16.77 13.19
C HIS A 114 -6.20 -16.81 14.21
N ARG A 115 -5.89 -16.62 15.49
CA ARG A 115 -6.88 -16.56 16.57
C ARG A 115 -7.66 -15.26 16.59
N GLU A 116 -7.02 -14.13 16.36
CA GLU A 116 -7.64 -12.78 16.35
C GLU A 116 -8.33 -12.46 15.01
N ARG A 117 -7.99 -13.17 13.93
CA ARG A 117 -8.49 -12.93 12.57
C ARG A 117 -10.02 -12.96 12.44
N PRO A 118 -10.76 -13.88 13.10
CA PRO A 118 -12.23 -13.84 13.11
C PRO A 118 -12.78 -12.57 13.77
N GLU A 119 -12.17 -12.12 14.87
CA GLU A 119 -12.58 -10.90 15.59
C GLU A 119 -12.29 -9.65 14.78
N ILE A 120 -11.12 -9.56 14.14
CA ILE A 120 -10.76 -8.47 13.22
C ILE A 120 -11.71 -8.42 12.03
N ALA A 121 -12.03 -9.58 11.44
CA ALA A 121 -12.98 -9.66 10.34
C ALA A 121 -14.40 -9.27 10.77
N GLN A 122 -14.79 -9.64 11.98
CA GLN A 122 -16.08 -9.26 12.55
C GLN A 122 -16.16 -7.76 12.77
N LEU A 123 -15.14 -7.15 13.38
CA LEU A 123 -15.04 -5.70 13.54
C LEU A 123 -15.06 -5.00 12.18
N ALA A 124 -14.35 -5.55 11.19
CA ALA A 124 -14.31 -4.98 9.85
C ALA A 124 -15.70 -5.02 9.18
N ALA A 125 -16.35 -6.19 9.16
CA ALA A 125 -17.70 -6.33 8.61
C ALA A 125 -18.72 -5.44 9.34
N GLN A 126 -18.61 -5.32 10.66
CA GLN A 126 -19.44 -4.42 11.46
C GLN A 126 -19.24 -2.97 11.07
N LYS A 127 -17.98 -2.48 10.99
CA LYS A 127 -17.68 -1.10 10.58
C LYS A 127 -18.19 -0.81 9.16
N LEU A 128 -17.94 -1.72 8.22
CA LEU A 128 -18.38 -1.58 6.82
C LEU A 128 -19.92 -1.52 6.71
N THR A 129 -20.61 -2.35 7.49
CA THR A 129 -22.09 -2.40 7.50
C THR A 129 -22.69 -1.22 8.24
N ALA A 130 -22.19 -0.89 9.44
CA ALA A 130 -22.71 0.17 10.30
C ALA A 130 -22.61 1.55 9.66
N ASN A 131 -21.53 1.79 8.92
CA ASN A 131 -21.33 3.05 8.26
C ASN A 131 -22.06 3.14 6.90
N THR A 132 -22.85 2.13 6.50
CA THR A 132 -23.47 2.05 5.16
C THR A 132 -22.46 2.32 4.04
N MET A 133 -21.21 1.89 4.24
CA MET A 133 -20.07 2.32 3.43
C MET A 133 -20.04 1.54 2.12
N GLY A 134 -20.72 2.09 1.12
CA GLY A 134 -20.53 1.75 -0.28
C GLY A 134 -19.17 2.22 -0.79
N ILE A 135 -18.11 1.53 -0.33
CA ILE A 135 -16.84 1.19 -0.99
C ILE A 135 -16.02 2.34 -1.64
N TRP A 136 -14.69 2.25 -1.59
CA TRP A 136 -13.78 3.21 -2.22
C TRP A 136 -12.92 2.58 -3.31
N GLY A 137 -13.14 3.02 -4.54
CA GLY A 137 -12.32 2.66 -5.69
C GLY A 137 -10.97 3.35 -5.60
N LEU A 138 -9.96 2.66 -5.08
CA LEU A 138 -8.57 3.08 -5.21
C LEU A 138 -8.24 3.13 -6.72
N PHE A 139 -7.67 4.22 -7.20
CA PHE A 139 -7.14 4.28 -8.57
C PHE A 139 -5.70 4.71 -8.52
N VAL A 140 -4.85 3.86 -9.09
CA VAL A 140 -3.41 4.07 -9.11
C VAL A 140 -3.03 4.74 -10.42
N GLY A 141 -2.86 6.06 -10.38
CA GLY A 141 -1.89 6.73 -11.23
C GLY A 141 -0.58 6.71 -10.47
N ILE A 142 0.39 5.92 -10.93
CA ILE A 142 1.63 5.70 -10.18
C ILE A 142 2.50 6.95 -10.30
N VAL A 143 2.56 7.75 -9.23
CA VAL A 143 3.63 8.74 -9.05
C VAL A 143 4.58 8.20 -8.00
N ARG A 144 5.80 7.85 -8.43
CA ARG A 144 6.84 7.39 -7.53
C ARG A 144 7.46 8.59 -6.83
N LEU A 145 7.38 8.62 -5.52
CA LEU A 145 7.99 9.67 -4.71
C LEU A 145 9.50 9.46 -4.50
N LYS A 146 10.03 8.24 -4.68
CA LYS A 146 11.46 7.91 -4.49
C LYS A 146 11.96 6.90 -5.53
N ASP A 147 13.08 7.19 -6.18
CA ASP A 147 13.82 6.23 -7.03
C ASP A 147 14.82 5.45 -6.18
N ARG A 148 14.36 4.44 -5.43
CA ARG A 148 15.28 3.47 -4.81
C ARG A 148 14.73 2.05 -4.85
N VAL A 149 15.53 1.16 -5.43
CA VAL A 149 15.33 -0.29 -5.42
C VAL A 149 16.41 -0.90 -4.50
N SER A 150 16.39 -0.59 -3.20
CA SER A 150 16.98 -1.43 -2.13
C SER A 150 17.12 -0.68 -0.80
N GLY A 151 16.53 -1.24 0.27
CA GLY A 151 16.76 -0.83 1.65
C GLY A 151 15.77 -1.50 2.60
N VAL A 152 16.18 -1.71 3.87
CA VAL A 152 15.40 -2.43 4.90
C VAL A 152 14.09 -1.72 5.28
N ASN A 153 13.93 -0.43 4.89
CA ASN A 153 12.70 0.37 5.06
C ASN A 153 12.37 1.29 3.86
N ASP A 154 13.09 1.19 2.74
CA ASP A 154 13.03 2.14 1.61
C ASP A 154 12.44 1.49 0.35
N THR A 155 11.18 1.07 0.40
CA THR A 155 10.40 0.80 -0.82
C THR A 155 9.99 2.13 -1.46
N PRO A 156 9.99 2.27 -2.80
CA PRO A 156 9.46 3.47 -3.43
C PRO A 156 8.02 3.66 -2.98
N ASP A 157 7.73 4.85 -2.48
CA ASP A 157 6.37 5.21 -2.09
C ASP A 157 5.62 5.71 -3.30
N ASP A 158 4.42 5.19 -3.49
CA ASP A 158 3.49 5.65 -4.50
C ASP A 158 2.46 6.57 -3.86
N ILE A 159 2.06 7.62 -4.58
CA ILE A 159 0.85 8.36 -4.24
C ILE A 159 -0.33 7.59 -4.81
N VAL A 160 -1.34 7.35 -3.99
CA VAL A 160 -2.58 6.73 -4.43
C VAL A 160 -3.77 7.62 -4.18
N PHE A 161 -4.65 7.69 -5.17
CA PHE A 161 -5.91 8.39 -5.06
C PHE A 161 -6.99 7.43 -4.62
N LEU A 162 -7.66 7.85 -3.58
CA LEU A 162 -8.80 7.21 -2.97
C LEU A 162 -10.01 8.03 -3.47
N PHE A 163 -11.08 7.37 -3.95
CA PHE A 163 -12.31 8.04 -4.38
C PHE A 163 -13.60 7.54 -3.73
N ASP A 164 -14.55 8.47 -3.50
CA ASP A 164 -15.86 8.16 -2.92
C ASP A 164 -16.76 7.60 -3.98
N MET A 165 -17.19 6.36 -3.83
CA MET A 165 -18.13 5.80 -4.78
C MET A 165 -19.58 6.04 -4.39
N ARG A 166 -19.84 6.66 -3.23
CA ARG A 166 -21.18 7.11 -2.85
C ARG A 166 -21.63 8.35 -3.62
N VAL A 167 -20.71 9.13 -4.17
CA VAL A 167 -21.07 10.27 -5.01
C VAL A 167 -21.63 9.77 -6.35
N PRO A 168 -22.45 10.58 -7.05
CA PRO A 168 -22.95 10.24 -8.37
C PRO A 168 -21.82 9.85 -9.33
N ARG A 169 -22.10 8.86 -10.19
CA ARG A 169 -21.11 8.30 -11.13
C ARG A 169 -20.42 9.37 -11.98
N ASP A 170 -21.18 10.36 -12.44
CA ASP A 170 -20.66 11.46 -13.26
C ASP A 170 -19.66 12.32 -12.47
N THR A 171 -19.94 12.57 -11.18
CA THR A 171 -19.02 13.25 -10.26
C THR A 171 -17.74 12.44 -10.07
N LEU A 172 -17.87 11.14 -9.80
CA LEU A 172 -16.72 10.24 -9.64
C LEU A 172 -15.85 10.19 -10.90
N GLN A 173 -16.46 10.15 -12.08
CA GLN A 173 -15.75 10.20 -13.36
C GLN A 173 -14.98 11.51 -13.53
N ARG A 174 -15.61 12.64 -13.19
CA ARG A 174 -14.95 13.95 -13.24
C ARG A 174 -13.78 14.05 -12.24
N GLN A 175 -13.97 13.57 -11.02
CA GLN A 175 -12.90 13.50 -10.01
C GLN A 175 -11.72 12.65 -10.48
N ARG A 176 -12.00 11.48 -11.07
CA ARG A 176 -10.97 10.63 -11.67
C ARG A 176 -10.25 11.33 -12.83
N ALA A 177 -11.01 11.96 -13.73
CA ALA A 177 -10.45 12.68 -14.87
C ALA A 177 -9.53 13.82 -14.43
N ALA A 178 -9.96 14.63 -13.45
CA ALA A 178 -9.16 15.72 -12.88
C ALA A 178 -7.85 15.22 -12.25
N ALA A 179 -7.92 14.18 -11.41
CA ALA A 179 -6.74 13.58 -10.80
C ALA A 179 -5.78 13.02 -11.86
N THR A 180 -6.31 12.30 -12.86
CA THR A 180 -5.49 11.70 -13.94
C THR A 180 -4.81 12.79 -14.77
N ALA A 181 -5.56 13.79 -15.22
CA ALA A 181 -5.02 14.91 -16.00
C ALA A 181 -3.97 15.72 -15.21
N TRP A 182 -4.16 15.86 -13.90
CA TRP A 182 -3.17 16.50 -13.04
C TRP A 182 -1.88 15.71 -12.96
N ILE A 183 -1.95 14.40 -12.75
CA ILE A 183 -0.78 13.53 -12.77
C ILE A 183 -0.08 13.56 -14.13
N GLU A 184 -0.82 13.47 -15.23
CA GLU A 184 -0.26 13.56 -16.58
C GLU A 184 0.44 14.91 -16.83
N LYS A 185 -0.16 16.02 -16.40
CA LYS A 185 0.43 17.36 -16.54
C LYS A 185 1.72 17.50 -15.75
N ILE A 186 1.76 16.95 -14.53
CA ILE A 186 2.96 16.96 -13.70
C ILE A 186 4.05 16.08 -14.34
N ALA A 187 3.70 14.87 -14.80
CA ALA A 187 4.65 13.99 -15.47
C ALA A 187 5.21 14.59 -16.76
N ALA A 188 4.39 15.32 -17.53
CA ALA A 188 4.84 16.02 -18.73
C ALA A 188 5.77 17.20 -18.44
N ALA A 189 5.67 17.82 -17.26
CA ALA A 189 6.53 18.95 -16.86
C ALA A 189 7.94 18.49 -16.43
N GLU A 190 8.08 17.26 -15.96
CA GLU A 190 9.35 16.66 -15.55
C GLU A 190 9.56 15.31 -16.29
N PRO A 191 9.70 15.32 -17.63
CA PRO A 191 9.70 14.08 -18.44
C PRO A 191 10.91 13.16 -18.18
N ASP A 192 11.99 13.72 -17.65
CA ASP A 192 13.23 13.00 -17.36
C ASP A 192 13.23 12.36 -15.94
N THR A 193 12.18 12.57 -15.15
CA THR A 193 12.05 12.01 -13.80
C THR A 193 10.72 11.27 -13.64
N ASN A 194 10.73 10.12 -12.96
CA ASN A 194 9.48 9.47 -12.53
C ASN A 194 8.88 10.17 -11.28
N MET A 195 9.50 11.26 -10.84
CA MET A 195 9.34 11.87 -9.53
C MET A 195 9.22 13.39 -9.67
N PRO A 196 8.00 13.93 -9.49
CA PRO A 196 7.83 15.36 -9.37
C PRO A 196 8.39 15.79 -8.02
N SER A 197 9.55 16.43 -8.02
CA SER A 197 10.27 16.84 -6.80
C SER A 197 9.36 17.62 -5.82
N ALA A 198 8.52 18.50 -6.37
CA ALA A 198 7.53 19.26 -5.60
C ALA A 198 6.48 18.40 -4.88
N LEU A 199 6.06 17.26 -5.45
CA LEU A 199 5.14 16.34 -4.77
C LEU A 199 5.87 15.54 -3.67
N SER A 200 7.11 15.12 -3.92
CA SER A 200 7.91 14.41 -2.92
C SER A 200 8.08 15.25 -1.65
N ASP A 201 8.42 16.54 -1.79
CA ASP A 201 8.63 17.44 -0.66
C ASP A 201 7.39 17.61 0.23
N VAL A 202 6.20 17.64 -0.39
CA VAL A 202 4.92 17.74 0.34
C VAL A 202 4.67 16.47 1.16
N PHE A 203 4.91 15.30 0.55
CA PHE A 203 4.67 14.00 1.19
C PHE A 203 5.80 13.54 2.12
N ASP A 204 6.96 14.22 2.14
CA ASP A 204 8.01 13.95 3.11
C ASP A 204 7.62 14.34 4.54
N ARG A 205 6.66 15.24 4.72
CA ARG A 205 6.13 15.66 6.03
C ARG A 205 4.69 15.23 6.31
N ARG A 206 4.02 14.61 5.33
CA ARG A 206 2.59 14.25 5.41
C ARG A 206 2.38 12.86 4.83
N ARG A 207 1.59 12.03 5.53
CA ARG A 207 1.23 10.69 5.04
C ARG A 207 0.05 10.71 4.08
N SER A 208 -0.78 11.74 4.18
CA SER A 208 -1.96 11.91 3.35
C SER A 208 -2.34 13.38 3.23
N VAL A 209 -3.13 13.68 2.20
CA VAL A 209 -3.62 15.01 1.90
C VAL A 209 -5.05 14.88 1.39
N HIS A 210 -5.95 15.70 1.93
CA HIS A 210 -7.30 15.77 1.40
C HIS A 210 -7.29 16.57 0.09
N CYS A 211 -7.81 15.99 -1.00
CA CYS A 211 -7.89 16.67 -2.29
C CYS A 211 -8.78 17.92 -2.29
N ALA A 212 -9.66 18.11 -1.29
CA ALA A 212 -10.39 19.36 -1.14
C ALA A 212 -9.46 20.55 -0.90
N ASP A 213 -8.35 20.35 -0.20
CA ASP A 213 -7.32 21.38 0.04
C ASP A 213 -6.49 21.69 -1.21
N VAL A 214 -6.55 20.81 -2.21
CA VAL A 214 -5.71 20.85 -3.42
C VAL A 214 -6.53 21.39 -4.61
N PHE A 215 -7.66 20.73 -4.88
CA PHE A 215 -8.54 21.01 -6.02
C PHE A 215 -9.77 21.85 -5.64
N GLY A 216 -10.13 21.90 -4.35
CA GLY A 216 -11.34 22.58 -3.86
C GLY A 216 -12.45 21.61 -3.44
N GLU A 217 -13.52 22.18 -2.87
CA GLU A 217 -14.69 21.46 -2.32
C GLU A 217 -15.28 20.33 -3.18
N PRO A 218 -15.31 20.41 -4.53
CA PRO A 218 -15.83 19.32 -5.35
C PRO A 218 -15.04 17.99 -5.27
N MET A 219 -13.81 18.04 -4.74
CA MET A 219 -12.98 16.87 -4.45
C MET A 219 -13.06 16.45 -2.98
N ARG A 220 -14.07 16.95 -2.22
CA ARG A 220 -14.39 16.46 -0.88
C ARG A 220 -14.69 14.96 -0.92
N GLY A 221 -14.26 14.26 0.13
CA GLY A 221 -14.12 12.82 0.10
C GLY A 221 -12.77 12.37 -0.46
N VAL A 222 -12.25 12.90 -1.57
CA VAL A 222 -11.04 12.36 -2.25
C VAL A 222 -9.76 12.60 -1.43
N TRP A 223 -8.96 11.54 -1.24
CA TRP A 223 -7.68 11.59 -0.52
C TRP A 223 -6.51 11.15 -1.41
N MET A 224 -5.38 11.82 -1.26
CA MET A 224 -4.08 11.35 -1.72
C MET A 224 -3.35 10.74 -0.54
N VAL A 225 -2.94 9.48 -0.66
CA VAL A 225 -2.26 8.76 0.42
C VAL A 225 -0.93 8.23 -0.08
N ARG A 226 0.12 8.51 0.70
CA ARG A 226 1.44 7.89 0.53
C ARG A 226 1.34 6.44 0.98
N LYS A 227 1.58 5.51 0.06
CA LYS A 227 1.56 4.08 0.33
C LYS A 227 2.85 3.46 -0.18
N GLY A 228 3.43 2.55 0.61
CA GLY A 228 4.56 1.74 0.13
C GLY A 228 4.17 0.98 -1.14
N SER A 229 5.16 0.71 -2.00
CA SER A 229 4.99 0.21 -3.37
C SER A 229 3.72 -0.60 -3.61
N VAL A 230 2.85 -0.08 -4.46
CA VAL A 230 1.53 -0.64 -4.72
C VAL A 230 1.68 -1.89 -5.56
N LEU A 231 1.34 -3.04 -4.98
CA LEU A 231 1.26 -4.27 -5.74
C LEU A 231 0.05 -4.21 -6.70
N PRO A 232 0.12 -4.82 -7.90
CA PRO A 232 -0.96 -4.73 -8.89
C PRO A 232 -2.35 -5.20 -8.41
N PHE A 233 -2.41 -5.99 -7.34
CA PHE A 233 -3.66 -6.44 -6.72
C PHE A 233 -4.16 -5.54 -5.58
N GLU A 234 -3.34 -4.64 -5.06
CA GLU A 234 -3.70 -3.65 -4.03
C GLU A 234 -4.19 -2.35 -4.67
N THR A 235 -4.96 -2.49 -5.75
CA THR A 235 -5.42 -1.41 -6.60
C THR A 235 -6.87 -1.04 -6.34
N LEU A 236 -7.63 -1.82 -5.58
CA LEU A 236 -9.02 -1.55 -5.22
C LEU A 236 -9.23 -2.02 -3.77
N GLY A 237 -10.07 -1.33 -2.99
CA GLY A 237 -10.29 -1.64 -1.57
C GLY A 237 -11.58 -1.08 -1.01
N LEU A 238 -11.77 -1.19 0.30
CA LEU A 238 -12.84 -0.55 1.06
C LEU A 238 -12.22 0.36 2.12
N ALA A 239 -12.75 1.56 2.28
CA ALA A 239 -12.44 2.40 3.43
C ALA A 239 -13.18 1.90 4.68
N MET A 240 -12.51 1.93 5.81
CA MET A 240 -13.02 1.54 7.14
C MET A 240 -13.56 2.74 7.94
N VAL A 241 -13.35 3.95 7.42
CA VAL A 241 -13.74 5.25 7.99
C VAL A 241 -14.39 6.11 6.91
N ASP A 242 -15.14 7.15 7.30
CA ASP A 242 -15.82 8.03 6.34
C ASP A 242 -14.85 9.09 5.82
N PRO A 243 -14.45 9.02 4.54
CA PRO A 243 -13.46 9.93 3.99
C PRO A 243 -14.00 11.34 3.73
N GLN A 244 -15.32 11.57 3.74
CA GLN A 244 -15.86 12.93 3.65
C GLN A 244 -15.73 13.70 4.97
N THR A 245 -15.71 12.98 6.09
CA THR A 245 -15.68 13.57 7.44
C THR A 245 -14.42 13.24 8.22
N ALA A 246 -13.55 12.37 7.70
CA ALA A 246 -12.28 12.03 8.32
C ALA A 246 -11.40 13.28 8.43
N GLU A 247 -10.85 13.53 9.63
CA GLU A 247 -9.84 14.58 9.83
C GLU A 247 -8.48 14.16 9.28
N GLU A 248 -8.15 12.88 9.42
CA GLU A 248 -6.97 12.24 8.85
C GLU A 248 -7.37 10.92 8.20
N PHE A 249 -6.68 10.57 7.11
CA PHE A 249 -6.89 9.32 6.40
C PHE A 249 -5.55 8.62 6.15
N SER A 250 -5.44 7.34 6.46
CA SER A 250 -4.22 6.57 6.25
C SER A 250 -4.45 5.32 5.39
N ALA A 251 -3.37 4.72 4.90
CA ALA A 251 -3.45 3.45 4.19
C ALA A 251 -3.96 2.29 5.08
N GLU A 252 -3.87 2.43 6.41
CA GLU A 252 -4.35 1.44 7.38
C GLU A 252 -5.89 1.48 7.54
N ASP A 253 -6.51 2.59 7.14
CA ASP A 253 -7.96 2.75 7.10
C ASP A 253 -8.59 2.10 5.85
N VAL A 254 -7.81 1.36 5.07
CA VAL A 254 -8.25 0.70 3.84
C VAL A 254 -7.96 -0.79 3.87
N ILE A 255 -8.97 -1.60 3.55
CA ILE A 255 -8.79 -3.03 3.30
C ILE A 255 -8.79 -3.28 1.79
N PHE A 256 -7.71 -3.83 1.27
CA PHE A 256 -7.57 -4.06 -0.18
C PHE A 256 -8.23 -5.37 -0.61
N LEU A 257 -8.60 -5.47 -1.88
CA LEU A 257 -8.95 -6.77 -2.46
C LEU A 257 -7.75 -7.70 -2.37
N ARG A 258 -7.98 -8.90 -1.81
CA ARG A 258 -6.96 -9.97 -1.79
C ARG A 258 -6.56 -10.36 -3.22
N ARG A 259 -7.52 -10.32 -4.14
CA ARG A 259 -7.30 -10.57 -5.56
C ARG A 259 -8.28 -9.74 -6.37
N THR A 260 -7.77 -8.73 -7.08
CA THR A 260 -8.60 -7.97 -8.02
C THR A 260 -9.14 -8.89 -9.14
N PRO A 261 -10.47 -9.00 -9.31
CA PRO A 261 -11.06 -9.75 -10.41
C PRO A 261 -10.50 -9.37 -11.77
N LYS A 262 -10.31 -10.36 -12.66
CA LYS A 262 -9.70 -10.15 -13.98
C LYS A 262 -10.46 -9.11 -14.82
N TYR A 263 -11.79 -9.08 -14.74
CA TYR A 263 -12.61 -8.13 -15.50
C TYR A 263 -12.40 -6.69 -15.00
N LEU A 264 -12.34 -6.47 -13.67
CA LEU A 264 -12.04 -5.16 -13.09
C LEU A 264 -10.65 -4.67 -13.47
N ARG A 265 -9.64 -5.54 -13.40
CA ARG A 265 -8.28 -5.19 -13.86
C ARG A 265 -8.24 -4.75 -15.32
N ARG A 266 -9.03 -5.39 -16.20
CA ARG A 266 -9.10 -5.03 -17.62
C ARG A 266 -9.82 -3.70 -17.83
N ARG A 267 -10.93 -3.47 -17.14
CA ARG A 267 -11.75 -2.25 -17.25
C ARG A 267 -11.03 -1.03 -16.66
N SER A 268 -10.37 -1.21 -15.54
CA SER A 268 -9.74 -0.10 -14.81
C SER A 268 -8.56 0.52 -15.57
N ARG A 269 -7.91 -0.27 -16.44
CA ARG A 269 -6.68 0.10 -17.16
C ARG A 269 -5.53 0.53 -16.23
N ILE A 270 -5.67 0.32 -14.92
CA ILE A 270 -4.71 0.73 -13.88
C ILE A 270 -3.34 0.06 -14.08
N ALA A 271 -3.27 -1.10 -14.72
CA ALA A 271 -2.02 -1.83 -14.99
C ALA A 271 -1.35 -1.48 -16.34
N LYS A 272 -1.86 -0.48 -17.07
CA LYS A 272 -1.31 -0.03 -18.37
C LYS A 272 -0.66 1.36 -18.31
N VAL A 273 -0.65 2.00 -17.14
CA VAL A 273 0.10 3.23 -16.87
C VAL A 273 1.41 2.84 -16.20
#